data_AF-A0A2G5C0J5-F1
#
_entry.id   AF-A0A2G5C0J5-F1
#
_cell.length_a   1.000
_cell.length_b   1.000
_cell.length_c   1.000
_cell.angle_alpha   90.00
_cell.angle_beta   90.00
_cell.angle_gamma   90.00
#
_symmetry.space_group_name_H-M   'P 1'
#
loop_
_entity.id
_entity.type
_entity.pdbx_description
1 polymer ?
#
loop_
_entity_poly.entity_id
_entity_poly.type
_entity_poly.pdbx_seq_one_letter_code
_entity_poly.pdbx_strand_id
1 'polypeptide(L)'
;MGVSNRTPEFLGMNPIGKVPVLETPDGPIFESNAIARYVARLKEGNGLFGFSSIDHGQVEQWIDFASLEIDANILQWLIPRVGFSVYLALIEEASITELKRALGALDTYLASNAFLVGNAVTLADIIMTCNLALGFSRIMTKDFTSEFPHVEHYFWTMVCQPNFQKVLGNVSQTETVPPVPSEKKPAQPKEAAKPKPKTEVNKEEPVKPEVEETAEEAPKPKPKNPLDLLPPSTMILDDWKML
;
A
#
# COMPACT_ATOMS: atom_id res chain seq x y z
N MET A 1 -6.76 -4.30 -12.43
CA MET A 1 -7.05 -3.02 -11.73
C MET A 1 -7.07 -1.89 -12.75
N GLY A 2 -7.93 -0.89 -12.56
CA GLY A 2 -8.01 0.34 -13.36
C GLY A 2 -9.24 0.46 -14.28
N VAL A 3 -10.07 -0.59 -14.40
CA VAL A 3 -11.26 -0.59 -15.27
C VAL A 3 -12.51 -0.99 -14.49
N SER A 4 -12.63 -2.25 -14.07
CA SER A 4 -13.80 -2.75 -13.32
C SER A 4 -13.93 -2.11 -11.93
N ASN A 5 -12.82 -1.86 -11.24
CA ASN A 5 -12.81 -1.24 -9.91
C ASN A 5 -12.98 0.30 -9.93
N ARG A 6 -13.32 0.86 -11.10
CA ARG A 6 -13.57 2.30 -11.29
C ARG A 6 -15.00 2.58 -11.76
N THR A 7 -15.82 1.56 -11.99
CA THR A 7 -17.21 1.78 -12.38
C THR A 7 -18.00 2.37 -11.20
N PRO A 8 -19.07 3.13 -11.46
CA PRO A 8 -19.91 3.68 -10.39
C PRO A 8 -20.43 2.61 -9.44
N GLU A 9 -20.73 1.41 -9.95
CA GLU A 9 -21.21 0.28 -9.15
C GLU A 9 -20.14 -0.19 -8.17
N PHE A 10 -18.89 -0.34 -8.62
CA PHE A 10 -17.80 -0.74 -7.73
C PHE A 10 -17.45 0.35 -6.72
N LEU A 11 -17.44 1.61 -7.14
CA LEU A 11 -17.19 2.74 -6.25
C LEU A 11 -18.29 2.91 -5.19
N GLY A 12 -19.52 2.47 -5.49
CA GLY A 12 -20.58 2.34 -4.51
C GLY A 12 -20.29 1.33 -3.40
N MET A 13 -19.46 0.30 -3.69
CA MET A 13 -19.05 -0.69 -2.70
C MET A 13 -17.77 -0.31 -1.95
N ASN A 14 -16.77 0.24 -2.66
CA ASN A 14 -15.54 0.76 -2.07
C ASN A 14 -15.24 2.14 -2.66
N PRO A 15 -15.39 3.24 -1.90
CA PRO A 15 -15.21 4.59 -2.41
C PRO A 15 -13.78 4.90 -2.85
N ILE A 16 -12.78 4.15 -2.37
CA ILE A 16 -11.37 4.28 -2.77
C ILE A 16 -11.12 3.56 -4.11
N GLY A 17 -12.00 2.62 -4.48
CA GLY A 17 -11.86 1.79 -5.67
C GLY A 17 -10.71 0.79 -5.57
N LYS A 18 -10.35 0.36 -4.36
CA LYS A 18 -9.35 -0.69 -4.11
C LYS A 18 -10.01 -2.07 -4.05
N VAL A 19 -9.20 -3.09 -4.29
CA VAL A 19 -9.54 -4.50 -4.07
C VAL A 19 -8.72 -5.02 -2.88
N PRO A 20 -9.20 -6.01 -2.11
CA PRO A 20 -10.47 -6.74 -2.29
C PRO A 20 -11.73 -6.02 -1.76
N VAL A 21 -12.88 -6.49 -2.23
CA VAL A 21 -14.23 -6.18 -1.72
C VAL A 21 -14.99 -7.50 -1.62
N LEU A 22 -15.73 -7.71 -0.52
CA LEU A 22 -16.64 -8.84 -0.33
C LEU A 22 -18.08 -8.32 -0.33
N GLU A 23 -18.90 -8.80 -1.25
CA GLU A 23 -20.35 -8.59 -1.22
C GLU A 23 -21.00 -9.59 -0.26
N THR A 24 -21.86 -9.10 0.63
CA THR A 24 -22.67 -9.91 1.54
C THR A 24 -24.15 -9.57 1.37
N PRO A 25 -25.09 -10.42 1.85
CA PRO A 25 -26.52 -10.10 1.81
C PRO A 25 -26.88 -8.76 2.49
N ASP A 26 -26.11 -8.32 3.48
CA ASP A 26 -26.35 -7.11 4.26
C ASP A 26 -25.57 -5.89 3.75
N GLY A 27 -24.73 -6.07 2.73
CA GLY A 27 -23.94 -5.02 2.11
C GLY A 27 -22.47 -5.39 1.87
N PRO A 28 -21.71 -4.52 1.19
CA PRO A 28 -20.30 -4.76 0.89
C PRO A 28 -19.39 -4.48 2.10
N ILE A 29 -18.29 -5.23 2.18
CA ILE A 29 -17.19 -5.03 3.13
C ILE A 29 -15.91 -4.86 2.31
N PHE A 30 -15.14 -3.81 2.56
CA PHE A 30 -13.83 -3.57 1.94
C PHE A 30 -12.73 -3.49 3.01
N GLU A 31 -11.47 -3.54 2.56
CA GLU A 31 -10.25 -3.85 3.34
C GLU A 31 -10.06 -5.35 3.59
N SER A 32 -8.92 -5.89 3.15
CA SER A 32 -8.61 -7.33 3.22
C SER A 32 -8.71 -7.87 4.65
N ASN A 33 -8.14 -7.16 5.63
CA ASN A 33 -8.18 -7.60 7.03
C ASN A 33 -9.59 -7.51 7.63
N ALA A 34 -10.43 -6.56 7.21
CA ALA A 34 -11.82 -6.48 7.64
C ALA A 34 -12.64 -7.64 7.07
N ILE A 35 -12.46 -7.94 5.79
CA ILE A 35 -13.06 -9.10 5.13
C ILE A 35 -12.62 -10.41 5.81
N ALA A 36 -11.33 -10.56 6.10
CA ALA A 36 -10.80 -11.76 6.76
C ALA A 36 -11.41 -11.95 8.16
N ARG A 37 -11.52 -10.86 8.95
CA ARG A 37 -12.21 -10.89 10.25
C ARG A 37 -13.68 -11.24 10.12
N TYR A 38 -14.38 -10.67 9.14
CA TYR A 38 -15.79 -10.98 8.89
C TYR A 38 -15.98 -12.47 8.60
N VAL A 39 -15.23 -13.02 7.65
CA VAL A 39 -15.31 -14.44 7.27
C VAL A 39 -14.94 -15.34 8.46
N ALA A 40 -13.92 -15.00 9.23
CA ALA A 40 -13.54 -15.73 10.42
C ALA A 40 -14.65 -15.71 11.50
N ARG A 41 -15.48 -14.67 11.58
CA ARG A 41 -16.56 -14.59 12.56
C ARG A 41 -17.84 -15.31 12.13
N LEU A 42 -17.98 -15.70 10.86
CA LEU A 42 -19.16 -16.45 10.38
C LEU A 42 -19.32 -17.82 11.05
N LYS A 43 -18.23 -18.39 11.58
CA LYS A 43 -18.26 -19.63 12.35
C LYS A 43 -17.72 -19.39 13.75
N GLU A 44 -18.62 -19.36 14.73
CA GLU A 44 -18.24 -19.26 16.14
C GLU A 44 -17.39 -20.44 16.61
N GLY A 45 -16.52 -20.19 17.59
CA GLY A 45 -15.70 -21.23 18.22
C GLY A 45 -14.63 -21.86 17.33
N ASN A 46 -14.26 -21.24 16.20
CA ASN A 46 -13.25 -21.77 15.29
C ASN A 46 -11.79 -21.59 15.77
N GLY A 47 -11.58 -20.87 16.88
CA GLY A 47 -10.25 -20.64 17.46
C GLY A 47 -9.37 -19.60 16.74
N LEU A 48 -9.83 -18.98 15.65
CA LEU A 48 -9.01 -18.05 14.85
C LEU A 48 -8.68 -16.73 15.56
N PHE A 49 -9.35 -16.43 16.67
CA PHE A 49 -9.06 -15.29 17.55
C PHE A 49 -8.51 -15.72 18.91
N GLY A 50 -8.16 -17.01 19.07
CA GLY A 50 -7.88 -17.62 20.37
C GLY A 50 -9.13 -17.73 21.26
N PHE A 51 -8.92 -17.91 22.56
CA PHE A 51 -9.98 -18.24 23.51
C PHE A 51 -10.11 -17.24 24.66
N SER A 52 -9.13 -16.35 24.83
CA SER A 52 -9.11 -15.33 25.88
C SER A 52 -9.07 -13.92 25.30
N SER A 53 -9.44 -12.91 26.10
CA SER A 53 -9.34 -11.51 25.67
C SER A 53 -7.91 -11.08 25.32
N ILE A 54 -6.90 -11.68 25.96
CA ILE A 54 -5.50 -11.41 25.62
C ILE A 54 -5.13 -12.01 24.27
N ASP A 55 -5.61 -13.22 23.94
CA ASP A 55 -5.38 -13.80 22.62
C ASP A 55 -5.97 -12.92 21.52
N HIS A 56 -7.19 -12.40 21.74
CA HIS A 56 -7.83 -11.49 20.79
C HIS A 56 -6.97 -10.24 20.55
N GLY A 57 -6.49 -9.61 21.63
CA GLY A 57 -5.60 -8.45 21.53
C GLY A 57 -4.30 -8.76 20.80
N GLN A 58 -3.70 -9.92 21.05
CA GLN A 58 -2.47 -10.36 20.39
C GLN A 58 -2.68 -10.71 18.91
N VAL A 59 -3.83 -11.30 18.55
CA VAL A 59 -4.19 -11.55 17.16
C VAL A 59 -4.29 -10.23 16.41
N GLU A 60 -4.99 -9.25 16.96
CA GLU A 60 -5.11 -7.91 16.36
C GLU A 60 -3.72 -7.22 16.26
N GLN A 61 -2.89 -7.31 17.30
CA GLN A 61 -1.52 -6.80 17.30
C GLN A 61 -0.70 -7.34 16.12
N TRP A 62 -0.75 -8.66 15.89
CA TRP A 62 0.01 -9.28 14.81
C TRP A 62 -0.56 -9.00 13.42
N ILE A 63 -1.87 -8.79 13.30
CA ILE A 63 -2.50 -8.35 12.04
C ILE A 63 -2.04 -6.95 11.67
N ASP A 64 -1.99 -6.04 12.65
CA ASP A 64 -1.51 -4.67 12.42
C ASP A 64 -0.02 -4.65 12.13
N PHE A 65 0.79 -5.42 12.88
CA PHE A 65 2.22 -5.60 12.59
C PHE A 65 2.45 -6.15 11.16
N ALA A 66 1.71 -7.18 10.76
CA ALA A 66 1.81 -7.74 9.41
C ALA A 66 1.48 -6.72 8.31
N SER A 67 0.57 -5.78 8.58
CA SER A 67 0.13 -4.79 7.60
C SER A 67 1.08 -3.60 7.52
N LEU A 68 1.49 -3.09 8.68
CA LEU A 68 2.25 -1.84 8.81
C LEU A 68 3.77 -2.05 8.68
N GLU A 69 4.28 -3.17 9.17
CA GLU A 69 5.73 -3.41 9.24
C GLU A 69 6.22 -4.38 8.16
N ILE A 70 5.37 -5.31 7.71
CA ILE A 70 5.72 -6.32 6.71
C ILE A 70 5.19 -5.93 5.32
N ASP A 71 3.87 -5.91 5.13
CA ASP A 71 3.26 -5.68 3.81
C ASP A 71 3.59 -4.30 3.23
N ALA A 72 3.48 -3.24 4.04
CA ALA A 72 3.82 -1.89 3.61
C ALA A 72 5.26 -1.78 3.08
N ASN A 73 6.23 -2.40 3.76
CA ASN A 73 7.63 -2.36 3.34
C ASN A 73 7.91 -3.27 2.14
N ILE A 74 7.29 -4.46 2.07
CA ILE A 74 7.36 -5.32 0.87
C ILE A 74 6.80 -4.60 -0.35
N LEU A 75 5.65 -3.92 -0.21
CA LEU A 75 5.04 -3.18 -1.32
C LEU A 75 5.86 -1.97 -1.73
N GLN A 76 6.44 -1.21 -0.79
CA GLN A 76 7.34 -0.10 -1.12
C GLN A 76 8.58 -0.56 -1.88
N TRP A 77 9.10 -1.75 -1.58
CA TRP A 77 10.21 -2.34 -2.32
C TRP A 77 9.77 -2.87 -3.71
N LEU A 78 8.68 -3.64 -3.75
CA LEU A 78 8.28 -4.38 -4.96
C LEU A 78 7.61 -3.49 -6.01
N ILE A 79 6.69 -2.61 -5.64
CA ILE A 79 5.81 -1.88 -6.57
C ILE A 79 6.59 -1.00 -7.57
N PRO A 80 7.64 -0.25 -7.17
CA PRO A 80 8.46 0.48 -8.12
C PRO A 80 9.24 -0.44 -9.06
N ARG A 81 9.76 -1.56 -8.54
CA ARG A 81 10.52 -2.56 -9.31
C ARG A 81 9.70 -3.23 -10.41
N VAL A 82 8.39 -3.38 -10.21
CA VAL A 82 7.46 -3.91 -11.23
C VAL A 82 6.78 -2.83 -12.07
N GLY A 83 7.21 -1.56 -11.95
CA GLY A 83 6.78 -0.46 -12.83
C GLY A 83 5.41 0.14 -12.51
N PHE A 84 4.87 -0.12 -11.33
CA PHE A 84 3.58 0.46 -10.87
C PHE A 84 3.76 1.74 -10.03
N SER A 85 5.00 2.13 -9.72
CA SER A 85 5.36 3.41 -9.10
C SER A 85 6.75 3.86 -9.57
N VAL A 86 7.11 5.11 -9.27
CA VAL A 86 8.44 5.66 -9.54
C VAL A 86 9.47 4.99 -8.65
N TYR A 87 10.57 4.53 -9.24
CA TYR A 87 11.72 4.01 -8.51
C TYR A 87 12.55 5.14 -7.91
N LEU A 88 12.77 5.07 -6.59
CA LEU A 88 13.65 5.98 -5.85
C LEU A 88 14.55 5.13 -4.96
N ALA A 89 15.86 5.10 -5.24
CA ALA A 89 16.81 4.24 -4.54
C ALA A 89 16.79 4.45 -3.01
N LEU A 90 16.72 5.70 -2.55
CA LEU A 90 16.68 6.02 -1.11
C LEU A 90 15.43 5.46 -0.41
N ILE A 91 14.28 5.44 -1.09
CA ILE A 91 13.03 4.88 -0.52
C ILE A 91 13.11 3.36 -0.47
N GLU A 92 13.66 2.74 -1.51
CA GLU A 92 13.89 1.30 -1.51
C GLU A 92 14.84 0.89 -0.38
N GLU A 93 16.00 1.54 -0.25
CA GLU A 93 16.97 1.27 0.82
C GLU A 93 16.32 1.39 2.20
N ALA A 94 15.56 2.46 2.45
CA ALA A 94 14.84 2.65 3.69
C ALA A 94 13.79 1.55 3.93
N SER A 95 13.00 1.19 2.92
CA SER A 95 11.99 0.12 3.04
C SER A 95 12.61 -1.25 3.32
N ILE A 96 13.78 -1.54 2.74
CA ILE A 96 14.53 -2.77 3.01
C ILE A 96 15.06 -2.76 4.45
N THR A 97 15.60 -1.64 4.92
CA THR A 97 16.08 -1.52 6.31
C THR A 97 14.96 -1.73 7.32
N GLU A 98 13.80 -1.09 7.11
CA GLU A 98 12.64 -1.25 7.99
C GLU A 98 12.07 -2.68 7.92
N LEU A 99 11.99 -3.28 6.74
CA LEU A 99 11.58 -4.67 6.58
C LEU A 99 12.51 -5.62 7.34
N LYS A 100 13.83 -5.42 7.24
CA LYS A 100 14.81 -6.22 7.98
C LYS A 100 14.64 -6.06 9.50
N ARG A 101 14.38 -4.84 9.98
CA ARG A 101 14.09 -4.60 11.40
C ARG A 101 12.85 -5.37 11.85
N ALA A 102 11.77 -5.31 11.08
CA ALA A 102 10.52 -6.02 11.37
C ALA A 102 10.71 -7.54 11.34
N LEU A 103 11.38 -8.08 10.30
CA LEU A 103 11.68 -9.50 10.19
C LEU A 103 12.59 -9.98 11.31
N GLY A 104 13.56 -9.17 11.77
CA GLY A 104 14.40 -9.51 12.92
C GLY A 104 13.61 -9.61 14.23
N ALA A 105 12.64 -8.71 14.45
CA ALA A 105 11.74 -8.79 15.61
C ALA A 105 10.85 -10.03 15.53
N LEU A 106 10.30 -10.33 14.35
CA LEU A 106 9.48 -11.52 14.11
C LEU A 106 10.30 -12.81 14.28
N ASP A 107 11.54 -12.85 13.78
CA ASP A 107 12.44 -14.00 13.91
C ASP A 107 12.77 -14.30 15.37
N THR A 108 13.09 -13.24 16.14
CA THR A 108 13.34 -13.35 17.58
C THR A 108 12.12 -13.92 18.31
N TYR A 109 10.91 -13.49 17.94
CA TYR A 109 9.68 -14.01 18.52
C TYR A 109 9.45 -15.48 18.15
N LEU A 110 9.61 -15.83 16.87
CA LEU A 110 9.38 -17.19 16.36
C LEU A 110 10.45 -18.19 16.80
N ALA A 111 11.59 -17.74 17.33
CA ALA A 111 12.59 -18.62 17.93
C ALA A 111 12.05 -19.46 19.10
N SER A 112 11.01 -18.98 19.79
CA SER A 112 10.37 -19.69 20.92
C SER A 112 8.89 -19.99 20.71
N ASN A 113 8.32 -19.64 19.56
CA ASN A 113 6.89 -19.76 19.29
C ASN A 113 6.64 -20.41 17.93
N ALA A 114 5.84 -21.48 17.91
CA ALA A 114 5.48 -22.16 16.66
C ALA A 114 4.45 -21.37 15.82
N PHE A 115 3.60 -20.60 16.50
CA PHE A 115 2.56 -19.74 15.91
C PHE A 115 2.61 -18.37 16.57
N LEU A 116 1.92 -17.39 15.97
CA LEU A 116 1.95 -16.01 16.48
C LEU A 116 1.20 -15.85 17.80
N VAL A 117 0.12 -16.61 18.02
CA VAL A 117 -0.70 -16.52 19.24
C VAL A 117 -1.05 -17.91 19.75
N GLY A 118 -0.74 -18.19 21.01
CA GLY A 118 -1.01 -19.48 21.64
C GLY A 118 -0.27 -20.65 20.97
N ASN A 119 -0.96 -21.79 20.84
CA ASN A 119 -0.38 -23.05 20.36
C ASN A 119 -1.06 -23.57 19.08
N ALA A 120 -1.78 -22.71 18.35
CA ALA A 120 -2.50 -23.09 17.14
C ALA A 120 -2.53 -21.94 16.13
N VAL A 121 -2.80 -22.26 14.87
CA VAL A 121 -2.99 -21.27 13.80
C VAL A 121 -4.17 -20.35 14.13
N THR A 122 -3.91 -19.05 14.11
CA THR A 122 -4.90 -17.99 14.25
C THR A 122 -5.03 -17.16 12.98
N LEU A 123 -5.94 -16.19 12.98
CA LEU A 123 -6.08 -15.24 11.88
C LEU A 123 -4.79 -14.42 11.66
N ALA A 124 -4.03 -14.16 12.72
CA ALA A 124 -2.74 -13.51 12.64
C ALA A 124 -1.76 -14.29 11.76
N ASP A 125 -1.68 -15.61 11.96
CA ASP A 125 -0.79 -16.47 11.16
C ASP A 125 -1.19 -16.51 9.69
N ILE A 126 -2.50 -16.52 9.43
CA ILE A 126 -3.05 -16.50 8.07
C ILE A 126 -2.64 -15.22 7.34
N ILE A 127 -2.86 -14.06 7.96
CA ILE A 127 -2.54 -12.77 7.37
C ILE A 127 -1.03 -12.60 7.21
N MET A 128 -0.24 -12.92 8.25
CA MET A 128 1.22 -12.85 8.19
C MET A 128 1.78 -13.70 7.05
N THR A 129 1.33 -14.95 6.93
CA THR A 129 1.79 -15.86 5.88
C THR A 129 1.44 -15.35 4.48
N CYS A 130 0.23 -14.80 4.28
CA CYS A 130 -0.17 -14.22 3.01
C CYS A 130 0.70 -13.01 2.62
N ASN A 131 1.04 -12.14 3.57
CA ASN A 131 1.88 -10.97 3.33
C ASN A 131 3.32 -11.40 3.02
N LEU A 132 3.86 -12.36 3.78
CA LEU A 132 5.19 -12.94 3.52
C LEU A 132 5.25 -13.67 2.17
N ALA A 133 4.18 -14.35 1.76
CA ALA A 133 4.15 -15.09 0.49
C ALA A 133 4.43 -14.18 -0.72
N LEU A 134 3.89 -12.94 -0.71
CA LEU A 134 4.22 -11.96 -1.73
C LEU A 134 5.73 -11.66 -1.75
N GLY A 135 6.32 -11.46 -0.58
CA GLY A 135 7.74 -11.21 -0.44
C GLY A 135 8.61 -12.38 -0.92
N PHE A 136 8.39 -13.58 -0.38
CA PHE A 136 9.13 -14.80 -0.71
C PHE A 136 9.06 -15.12 -2.20
N SER A 137 7.88 -15.00 -2.84
CA SER A 137 7.72 -15.36 -4.24
C SER A 137 8.14 -14.28 -5.24
N ARG A 138 8.39 -13.04 -4.81
CA ARG A 138 8.59 -11.92 -5.75
C ARG A 138 9.82 -11.07 -5.53
N ILE A 139 10.33 -10.95 -4.30
CA ILE A 139 11.38 -9.96 -3.99
C ILE A 139 12.45 -10.46 -3.01
N MET A 140 12.11 -11.32 -2.06
CA MET A 140 13.03 -11.79 -1.02
C MET A 140 13.76 -13.06 -1.47
N THR A 141 14.99 -12.90 -1.95
CA THR A 141 15.87 -14.01 -2.36
C THR A 141 16.30 -14.86 -1.16
N LYS A 142 16.85 -16.04 -1.44
CA LYS A 142 17.36 -16.93 -0.39
C LYS A 142 18.44 -16.29 0.47
N ASP A 143 19.34 -15.52 -0.14
CA ASP A 143 20.38 -14.79 0.60
C ASP A 143 19.74 -13.81 1.60
N PHE A 144 18.69 -13.10 1.18
CA PHE A 144 17.96 -12.16 2.05
C PHE A 144 17.25 -12.88 3.20
N THR A 145 16.52 -13.96 2.93
CA THR A 145 15.74 -14.67 3.96
C THR A 145 16.62 -15.48 4.90
N SER A 146 17.84 -15.83 4.50
CA SER A 146 18.79 -16.57 5.34
C SER A 146 19.20 -15.82 6.62
N GLU A 147 19.02 -14.49 6.66
CA GLU A 147 19.21 -13.65 7.85
C GLU A 147 18.12 -13.91 8.93
N PHE A 148 16.99 -14.53 8.57
CA PHE A 148 15.81 -14.74 9.42
C PHE A 148 15.33 -16.22 9.37
N PRO A 149 16.11 -17.15 9.95
CA PRO A 149 15.88 -18.59 9.81
C PRO A 149 14.56 -19.08 10.44
N HIS A 150 14.10 -18.48 11.54
CA HIS A 150 12.85 -18.86 12.19
C HIS A 150 11.65 -18.34 11.41
N VAL A 151 11.74 -17.14 10.82
CA VAL A 151 10.71 -16.65 9.89
C VAL A 151 10.61 -17.56 8.67
N GLU A 152 11.76 -17.96 8.11
CA GLU A 152 11.77 -18.87 6.96
C GLU A 152 11.16 -20.24 7.32
N HIS A 153 11.54 -20.82 8.46
CA HIS A 153 10.97 -22.08 8.93
C HIS A 153 9.45 -21.98 9.16
N TYR A 154 9.01 -20.91 9.82
CA TYR A 154 7.60 -20.62 10.04
C TYR A 154 6.83 -20.50 8.74
N PHE A 155 7.33 -19.70 7.79
CA PHE A 155 6.67 -19.49 6.50
C PHE A 155 6.49 -20.81 5.74
N TRP A 156 7.54 -21.62 5.62
CA TRP A 156 7.46 -22.91 4.94
C TRP A 156 6.52 -23.89 5.64
N THR A 157 6.50 -23.87 6.98
CA THR A 157 5.54 -24.67 7.76
C THR A 157 4.11 -24.26 7.46
N MET A 158 3.83 -22.97 7.40
CA MET A 158 2.49 -22.43 7.16
C MET A 158 2.00 -22.70 5.74
N VAL A 159 2.80 -22.44 4.70
CA VAL A 159 2.37 -22.67 3.31
C VAL A 159 2.23 -24.16 2.97
N CYS A 160 2.85 -25.05 3.74
CA CYS A 160 2.67 -26.50 3.61
C CYS A 160 1.37 -27.02 4.24
N GLN A 161 0.65 -26.22 5.02
CA GLN A 161 -0.64 -26.64 5.58
C GLN A 161 -1.67 -26.88 4.47
N PRO A 162 -2.54 -27.90 4.57
CA PRO A 162 -3.48 -28.26 3.50
C PRO A 162 -4.38 -27.11 3.03
N ASN A 163 -4.82 -26.25 3.96
CA ASN A 163 -5.66 -25.10 3.64
C ASN A 163 -4.92 -24.02 2.84
N PHE A 164 -3.62 -23.83 3.10
CA PHE A 164 -2.79 -22.91 2.32
C PHE A 164 -2.46 -23.50 0.96
N GLN A 165 -2.04 -24.75 0.88
CA GLN A 165 -1.76 -25.40 -0.42
C GLN A 165 -2.98 -25.39 -1.34
N LYS A 166 -4.19 -25.55 -0.79
CA LYS A 166 -5.43 -25.46 -1.56
C LYS A 166 -5.65 -24.08 -2.21
N VAL A 167 -5.19 -23.00 -1.58
CA VAL A 167 -5.43 -21.61 -2.02
C VAL A 167 -4.23 -21.02 -2.77
N LEU A 168 -3.02 -21.15 -2.22
CA LEU A 168 -1.79 -20.61 -2.79
C LEU A 168 -1.16 -21.54 -3.82
N GLY A 169 -1.50 -22.83 -3.82
CA GLY A 169 -0.83 -23.84 -4.64
C GLY A 169 0.60 -24.10 -4.18
N ASN A 170 1.47 -24.47 -5.12
CA ASN A 170 2.88 -24.68 -4.85
C ASN A 170 3.61 -23.33 -4.81
N VAL A 171 4.03 -22.90 -3.63
CA VAL A 171 4.78 -21.67 -3.42
C VAL A 171 6.26 -21.94 -3.63
N SER A 172 6.90 -21.16 -4.50
CA SER A 172 8.35 -21.16 -4.69
C SER A 172 8.95 -19.80 -4.30
N GLN A 173 10.16 -19.83 -3.76
CA GLN A 173 10.92 -18.62 -3.47
C GLN A 173 11.52 -18.04 -4.75
N THR A 174 11.62 -16.71 -4.83
CA THR A 174 12.29 -16.05 -5.95
C THR A 174 13.80 -16.23 -5.86
N GLU A 175 14.44 -16.48 -7.01
CA GLU A 175 15.90 -16.55 -7.12
C GLU A 175 16.52 -15.15 -7.27
N THR A 176 15.76 -14.19 -7.78
CA THR A 176 16.26 -12.86 -8.11
C THR A 176 15.28 -11.75 -7.68
N VAL A 177 15.84 -10.58 -7.38
CA VAL A 177 15.09 -9.34 -7.23
C VAL A 177 14.77 -8.82 -8.64
N PRO A 178 13.53 -8.42 -8.97
CA PRO A 178 13.22 -7.83 -10.26
C PRO A 178 14.13 -6.63 -10.56
N PRO A 179 14.54 -6.45 -11.82
CA PRO A 179 15.42 -5.35 -12.18
C PRO A 179 14.70 -4.01 -12.01
N VAL A 180 15.47 -2.94 -11.74
CA VAL A 180 14.93 -1.57 -11.76
C VAL A 180 14.42 -1.27 -13.19
N PRO A 181 13.18 -0.79 -13.35
CA PRO A 181 12.70 -0.37 -14.65
C PRO A 181 13.62 0.73 -15.22
N SER A 182 14.14 0.52 -16.43
CA SER A 182 14.85 1.59 -17.14
C SER A 182 13.88 2.74 -17.39
N GLU A 183 14.36 3.98 -17.29
CA GLU A 183 13.58 5.19 -17.59
C GLU A 183 13.09 5.15 -19.04
N LYS A 184 11.97 4.49 -19.30
CA LYS A 184 11.15 4.81 -20.45
C LYS A 184 10.53 6.16 -20.12
N LYS A 185 11.00 7.20 -20.84
CA LYS A 185 10.31 8.50 -20.96
C LYS A 185 8.81 8.27 -20.84
N PRO A 186 8.08 9.01 -19.97
CA PRO A 186 6.64 8.84 -19.86
C PRO A 186 6.06 8.90 -21.27
N ALA A 187 5.39 7.82 -21.67
CA ALA A 187 4.69 7.78 -22.94
C ALA A 187 3.75 8.99 -22.93
N GLN A 188 4.03 9.97 -23.80
CA GLN A 188 3.11 11.07 -24.05
C GLN A 188 1.72 10.47 -24.27
N PRO A 189 0.67 11.05 -23.68
CA PRO A 189 -0.69 10.65 -24.00
C PRO A 189 -0.81 10.66 -25.53
N LYS A 190 -1.18 9.52 -26.13
CA LYS A 190 -1.57 9.49 -27.54
C LYS A 190 -2.67 10.51 -27.70
N GLU A 191 -2.30 11.65 -28.28
CA GLU A 191 -3.19 12.74 -28.60
C GLU A 191 -4.32 12.15 -29.44
N ALA A 192 -5.53 12.22 -28.91
CA ALA A 192 -6.73 11.83 -29.63
C ALA A 192 -6.75 12.61 -30.94
N ALA A 193 -6.81 11.88 -32.06
CA ALA A 193 -6.91 12.47 -33.38
C ALA A 193 -8.14 13.39 -33.44
N LYS A 194 -7.91 14.71 -33.33
CA LYS A 194 -8.91 15.72 -33.68
C LYS A 194 -9.00 15.81 -35.21
N PRO A 195 -10.20 15.82 -35.80
CA PRO A 195 -10.39 15.93 -37.23
C PRO A 195 -9.96 17.31 -37.75
N LYS A 196 -9.30 17.31 -38.92
CA LYS A 196 -8.79 18.49 -39.63
C LYS A 196 -9.88 19.57 -39.84
N PRO A 197 -9.60 20.86 -39.57
CA PRO A 197 -10.45 21.95 -40.03
C PRO A 197 -10.25 22.21 -41.53
N LYS A 198 -11.34 22.42 -42.25
CA LYS A 198 -11.34 22.96 -43.61
C LYS A 198 -11.01 24.46 -43.57
N THR A 199 -10.17 24.84 -44.53
CA THR A 199 -9.79 26.18 -44.97
C THR A 199 -10.96 27.13 -45.16
N GLU A 200 -10.83 28.36 -44.66
CA GLU A 200 -11.22 29.56 -45.40
C GLU A 200 -10.23 30.69 -45.11
N VAL A 201 -9.89 31.38 -46.18
CA VAL A 201 -8.82 32.37 -46.34
C VAL A 201 -9.40 33.73 -46.02
N ASN A 202 -8.69 34.53 -45.20
CA ASN A 202 -8.63 35.96 -45.50
C ASN A 202 -7.26 36.53 -45.16
N LYS A 203 -6.71 37.23 -46.15
CA LYS A 203 -5.43 37.93 -46.13
C LYS A 203 -5.63 39.29 -45.44
N GLU A 204 -4.65 39.72 -44.65
CA GLU A 204 -3.97 41.01 -44.85
C GLU A 204 -2.69 41.05 -43.99
N GLU A 205 -1.68 41.73 -44.52
CA GLU A 205 -0.25 41.61 -44.25
C GLU A 205 0.25 42.88 -43.48
N PRO A 206 1.56 43.14 -43.30
CA PRO A 206 2.21 43.19 -41.99
C PRO A 206 2.69 44.60 -41.57
N VAL A 207 2.87 44.87 -40.27
CA VAL A 207 3.79 45.95 -39.83
C VAL A 207 4.49 45.58 -38.51
N LYS A 208 5.82 45.66 -38.54
CA LYS A 208 6.78 45.93 -37.44
C LYS A 208 7.69 47.05 -37.98
N PRO A 209 8.53 47.75 -37.18
CA PRO A 209 8.74 47.70 -35.73
C PRO A 209 8.77 49.10 -35.08
N GLU A 210 8.77 49.20 -33.75
CA GLU A 210 9.57 50.23 -33.06
C GLU A 210 9.82 49.87 -31.59
N VAL A 211 11.05 50.14 -31.18
CA VAL A 211 11.62 49.99 -29.84
C VAL A 211 11.75 51.41 -29.29
N GLU A 212 11.18 51.69 -28.13
CA GLU A 212 11.57 52.84 -27.31
C GLU A 212 11.65 52.44 -25.84
N GLU A 213 12.67 52.97 -25.19
CA GLU A 213 13.25 52.62 -23.90
C GLU A 213 12.52 53.25 -22.70
N THR A 214 12.62 52.53 -21.58
CA THR A 214 12.71 53.01 -20.19
C THR A 214 11.55 53.78 -19.55
N ALA A 215 10.88 53.11 -18.59
CA ALA A 215 10.61 53.69 -17.27
C ALA A 215 10.47 52.55 -16.24
N GLU A 216 11.29 52.63 -15.21
CA GLU A 216 11.38 51.74 -14.06
C GLU A 216 10.15 51.96 -13.14
N GLU A 217 9.35 50.93 -12.87
CA GLU A 217 8.21 51.01 -11.93
C GLU A 217 8.31 49.92 -10.84
N ALA A 218 8.25 50.37 -9.58
CA ALA A 218 8.48 49.63 -8.35
C ALA A 218 7.54 48.41 -8.11
N PRO A 219 7.93 47.43 -7.27
CA PRO A 219 7.18 46.19 -7.10
C PRO A 219 5.84 46.38 -6.38
N LYS A 220 4.76 45.86 -6.97
CA LYS A 220 3.40 45.79 -6.38
C LYS A 220 3.39 44.95 -5.07
N PRO A 221 2.58 45.34 -4.06
CA PRO A 221 2.51 44.62 -2.79
C PRO A 221 1.82 43.25 -2.93
N LYS A 222 2.32 42.26 -2.18
CA LYS A 222 1.77 40.89 -2.12
C LYS A 222 0.34 40.89 -1.56
N PRO A 223 -0.58 40.04 -2.06
CA PRO A 223 -1.92 39.91 -1.52
C PRO A 223 -1.88 39.30 -0.11
N LYS A 224 -2.67 39.84 0.82
CA LYS A 224 -2.81 39.33 2.20
C LYS A 224 -3.44 37.93 2.20
N ASN A 225 -2.95 37.06 3.08
CA ASN A 225 -3.39 35.67 3.17
C ASN A 225 -4.84 35.60 3.71
N PRO A 226 -5.77 34.87 3.05
CA PRO A 226 -7.16 34.74 3.50
C PRO A 226 -7.33 34.18 4.92
N LEU A 227 -6.32 33.50 5.45
CA LEU A 227 -6.31 32.93 6.80
C LEU A 227 -6.16 33.98 7.91
N ASP A 228 -5.64 35.17 7.59
CA ASP A 228 -5.50 36.28 8.54
C ASP A 228 -6.85 36.95 8.89
N LEU A 229 -7.92 36.59 8.16
CA LEU A 229 -9.27 37.11 8.34
C LEU A 229 -10.15 36.22 9.24
N LEU A 230 -9.63 35.07 9.69
CA LEU A 230 -10.39 34.16 10.54
C LEU A 230 -10.40 34.68 11.99
N PRO A 231 -11.55 34.58 12.68
CA PRO A 231 -11.63 34.91 14.10
C PRO A 231 -10.73 33.96 14.91
N PRO A 232 -10.20 34.40 16.07
CA PRO A 232 -9.40 33.55 16.94
C PRO A 232 -10.17 32.29 17.33
N SER A 233 -9.49 31.13 17.33
CA SER A 233 -10.14 29.87 17.68
C SER A 233 -10.64 29.90 19.12
N THR A 234 -11.84 29.39 19.36
CA THR A 234 -12.41 29.21 20.71
C THR A 234 -11.89 27.93 21.40
N MET A 235 -10.94 27.22 20.79
CA MET A 235 -10.39 25.97 21.31
C MET A 235 -9.34 26.25 22.38
N ILE A 236 -9.61 25.87 23.63
CA ILE A 236 -8.65 25.93 24.74
C ILE A 236 -7.88 24.61 24.76
N LEU A 237 -6.64 24.63 24.30
CA LEU A 237 -5.78 23.44 24.20
C LEU A 237 -5.37 22.88 25.58
N ASP A 238 -5.49 23.68 26.64
CA ASP A 238 -5.15 23.26 28.00
C ASP A 238 -6.19 22.34 28.64
N ASP A 239 -7.44 22.30 28.12
CA ASP A 239 -8.49 21.41 28.62
C ASP A 239 -8.20 19.93 28.34
N TRP A 240 -7.27 19.63 27.42
CA TRP A 240 -6.88 18.26 27.05
C TRP A 240 -5.75 17.70 27.91
N LYS A 241 -5.14 18.49 28.80
CA LYS A 241 -4.04 18.04 29.67
C LYS A 241 -4.52 17.38 30.98
N MET A 242 -5.84 17.29 31.18
CA MET A 242 -6.45 16.79 32.42
C MET A 242 -7.22 15.46 32.24
N LEU A 243 -6.92 14.70 31.17
CA LEU A 243 -7.35 13.32 30.98
C LEU A 243 -6.16 12.35 31.07
#